data_AF-A0A5E5QTM4-F1
#
_entry.id   AF-A0A5E5QTM4-F1
#
_cell.length_a   1.000
_cell.length_b   1.000
_cell.length_c   1.000
_cell.angle_alpha   90.00
_cell.angle_beta   90.00
_cell.angle_gamma   90.00
#
_symmetry.space_group_name_H-M   'P 1'
#
loop_
_entity.id
_entity.type
_entity.pdbx_description
1 polymer ?
#
loop_
_entity_poly.entity_id
_entity_poly.type
_entity_poly.pdbx_seq_one_letter_code
_entity_poly.pdbx_strand_id
1 'polypeptide(L)'
;MKVFVIHRFKDRKLAGSKLKNIAKQYSIDLQPIFLDSSGCEKWKEKALKAIQEAEAIIIFDRKSCEESDNAKWEINKAKETGKELIEISSNDKDQDLTGRLKSIYGLKEEFDSCFSSNNNDYFDLYKLMIDSSESLIQRRQKTNAFFITVIGSLLAIVGLLVKTGVINSGSFGILYGFSVVGLLFCNSWRNLIDNYGKLNKAKFDVILRLEKEFGAQIYSAEWIALGKGMRPKKYKSFTSTEKNVPLYFGLLILVLTLIAVVWQIWG
;
A
#
# COMPACT_ATOMS: atom_id res chain seq x y z
N MET A 1 8.76 -0.34 4.82
CA MET A 1 10.04 0.32 5.13
C MET A 1 10.86 -0.58 6.03
N LYS A 2 12.00 -1.05 5.53
CA LYS A 2 12.98 -1.79 6.35
C LYS A 2 13.68 -0.82 7.29
N VAL A 3 13.70 -1.11 8.58
CA VAL A 3 14.41 -0.29 9.57
C VAL A 3 15.35 -1.16 10.36
N PHE A 4 16.63 -0.79 10.40
CA PHE A 4 17.60 -1.49 11.23
C PHE A 4 17.53 -0.93 12.64
N VAL A 5 17.32 -1.80 13.64
CA VAL A 5 17.15 -1.37 15.02
C VAL A 5 18.38 -1.74 15.83
N ILE A 6 19.14 -0.72 16.21
CA ILE A 6 20.24 -0.83 17.16
C ILE A 6 19.64 -0.83 18.56
N HIS A 7 19.90 -1.88 19.32
CA HIS A 7 19.35 -2.07 20.65
C HIS A 7 20.31 -2.87 21.54
N ARG A 8 20.04 -2.89 22.84
CA ARG A 8 20.59 -3.94 23.72
C ARG A 8 19.70 -5.17 23.67
N PHE A 9 20.30 -6.34 23.89
CA PHE A 9 19.59 -7.62 23.87
C PHE A 9 18.39 -7.65 24.86
N LYS A 10 18.57 -7.06 26.04
CA LYS A 10 17.51 -6.91 27.06
C LYS A 10 16.31 -6.09 26.60
N ASP A 11 16.54 -5.10 25.72
CA ASP A 11 15.54 -4.11 25.32
C ASP A 11 14.81 -4.51 24.03
N ARG A 12 15.23 -5.60 23.38
CA ARG A 12 14.67 -6.07 22.10
C ARG A 12 13.15 -6.20 22.10
N LYS A 13 12.58 -6.83 23.14
CA LYS A 13 11.12 -7.02 23.24
C LYS A 13 10.40 -5.68 23.38
N LEU A 14 10.97 -4.76 24.15
CA LEU A 14 10.40 -3.44 24.41
C LEU A 14 10.47 -2.58 23.14
N ALA A 15 11.62 -2.57 22.45
CA ALA A 15 11.81 -1.92 21.15
C ALA A 15 10.81 -2.44 20.11
N GLY A 16 10.66 -3.76 19.98
CA GLY A 16 9.71 -4.37 19.04
C GLY A 16 8.25 -3.97 19.32
N SER A 17 7.84 -3.98 20.59
CA SER A 17 6.50 -3.54 21.00
C SER A 17 6.26 -2.07 20.69
N LYS A 18 7.23 -1.19 21.00
CA LYS A 18 7.13 0.25 20.75
C LYS A 18 7.03 0.54 19.24
N LEU A 19 7.85 -0.10 18.42
CA LEU A 19 7.79 0.05 16.96
C LEU A 19 6.47 -0.44 16.37
N LYS A 20 5.91 -1.55 16.88
CA LYS A 20 4.60 -2.06 16.44
C LYS A 20 3.47 -1.07 16.78
N ASN A 21 3.53 -0.45 17.95
CA ASN A 21 2.57 0.56 18.36
C ASN A 21 2.67 1.81 17.48
N ILE A 22 3.89 2.26 17.18
CA ILE A 22 4.14 3.38 16.26
C ILE A 22 3.61 3.06 14.86
N ALA A 23 3.95 1.89 14.32
CA ALA A 23 3.47 1.42 13.01
C ALA A 23 1.93 1.46 12.93
N LYS A 24 1.25 0.97 13.97
CA LYS A 24 -0.21 0.97 14.05
C LYS A 24 -0.80 2.38 14.16
N GLN A 25 -0.24 3.21 15.05
CA GLN A 25 -0.72 4.57 15.30
C GLN A 25 -0.67 5.45 14.05
N TYR A 26 0.39 5.31 13.25
CA TYR A 26 0.62 6.15 12.07
C TYR A 26 0.29 5.45 10.75
N SER A 27 -0.23 4.21 10.80
CA SER A 27 -0.51 3.38 9.62
C SER A 27 0.71 3.23 8.69
N ILE A 28 1.88 3.04 9.31
CA ILE A 28 3.16 2.84 8.63
C ILE A 28 3.48 1.36 8.61
N ASP A 29 3.91 0.82 7.46
CA ASP A 29 4.44 -0.55 7.39
C ASP A 29 5.94 -0.56 7.69
N LEU A 30 6.28 -0.93 8.93
CA LEU A 30 7.67 -1.08 9.40
C LEU A 30 8.06 -2.55 9.42
N GLN A 31 9.20 -2.85 8.81
CA GLN A 31 9.84 -4.17 8.83
C GLN A 31 11.14 -4.05 9.64
N PRO A 32 11.07 -4.14 10.98
CA PRO A 32 12.25 -3.97 11.82
C PRO A 32 13.18 -5.17 11.71
N ILE A 33 14.46 -4.89 11.45
CA ILE A 33 15.54 -5.85 11.41
C ILE A 33 16.26 -5.77 12.75
N PHE A 34 16.15 -6.84 13.53
CA PHE A 34 16.86 -7.03 14.79
C PHE A 34 17.95 -8.07 14.64
N LEU A 35 19.13 -7.84 15.22
CA LEU A 35 20.18 -8.86 15.28
C LEU A 35 19.99 -9.74 16.52
N ASP A 36 20.02 -11.06 16.31
CA ASP A 36 19.75 -12.06 17.34
C ASP A 36 20.92 -12.27 18.32
N SER A 37 22.17 -12.08 17.89
CA SER A 37 23.33 -12.11 18.78
C SER A 37 24.58 -11.54 18.13
N SER A 38 25.32 -10.76 18.91
CA SER A 38 26.66 -10.27 18.56
C SER A 38 27.78 -11.27 18.93
N GLY A 39 27.42 -12.48 19.36
CA GLY A 39 28.36 -13.54 19.77
C GLY A 39 28.75 -14.51 18.65
N CYS A 40 28.21 -14.35 17.46
CA CYS A 40 28.54 -15.17 16.29
C CYS A 40 29.69 -14.53 15.51
N GLU A 41 30.69 -15.29 15.06
CA GLU A 41 31.89 -14.77 14.35
C GLU A 41 31.57 -13.82 13.18
N LYS A 42 30.39 -13.95 12.57
CA LYS A 42 29.94 -13.15 11.42
C LYS A 42 28.92 -12.05 11.75
N TRP A 43 28.78 -11.65 13.01
CA TRP A 43 27.78 -10.65 13.41
C TRP A 43 27.99 -9.29 12.72
N LYS A 44 29.26 -8.87 12.53
CA LYS A 44 29.59 -7.61 11.84
C LYS A 44 29.15 -7.62 10.38
N GLU A 45 29.35 -8.72 9.66
CA GLU A 45 28.88 -8.86 8.27
C GLU A 45 27.35 -8.79 8.19
N LYS A 46 26.65 -9.47 9.11
CA LYS A 46 25.19 -9.41 9.20
C LYS A 46 24.70 -8.00 9.52
N ALA A 47 25.38 -7.29 10.41
CA ALA A 47 25.07 -5.90 10.74
C ALA A 47 25.27 -4.97 9.55
N LEU A 48 26.38 -5.09 8.81
CA LEU A 48 26.62 -4.29 7.60
C LEU A 48 25.55 -4.54 6.54
N LYS A 49 25.19 -5.80 6.30
CA LYS A 49 24.12 -6.14 5.36
C LYS A 49 22.78 -5.55 5.80
N ALA A 50 22.43 -5.68 7.08
CA ALA A 50 21.20 -5.12 7.63
C ALA A 50 21.16 -3.58 7.54
N ILE A 51 22.28 -2.92 7.84
CA ILE A 51 22.44 -1.47 7.71
C ILE A 51 22.27 -1.04 6.25
N GLN A 52 22.85 -1.77 5.29
CA GLN A 52 22.73 -1.47 3.86
C GLN A 52 21.30 -1.67 3.33
N GLU A 53 20.61 -2.74 3.73
CA GLU A 53 19.24 -3.01 3.32
C GLU A 53 18.18 -2.12 3.98
N ALA A 54 18.50 -1.51 5.12
CA ALA A 54 17.57 -0.65 5.84
C ALA A 54 17.42 0.73 5.17
N GLU A 55 16.20 1.24 5.13
CA GLU A 55 15.87 2.58 4.64
C GLU A 55 16.17 3.65 5.70
N ALA A 56 16.04 3.31 6.99
CA ALA A 56 16.49 4.15 8.10
C ALA A 56 17.01 3.31 9.28
N ILE A 57 17.72 3.99 10.19
CA ILE A 57 18.36 3.35 11.33
C ILE A 57 17.75 3.90 12.61
N ILE A 58 17.28 3.01 13.47
CA ILE A 58 16.65 3.34 14.74
C ILE A 58 17.60 2.96 15.87
N ILE A 59 17.96 3.91 16.72
CA ILE A 59 18.73 3.68 17.94
C ILE A 59 17.75 3.66 19.10
N PHE A 60 17.55 2.49 19.69
CA PHE A 60 16.67 2.29 20.82
C PHE A 60 17.42 2.45 22.14
N ASP A 61 17.03 3.43 22.96
CA ASP A 61 17.66 3.79 24.23
C ASP A 61 19.18 3.98 24.09
N ARG A 62 19.59 5.06 23.38
CA ARG A 62 21.00 5.37 23.06
C ARG A 62 21.95 5.23 24.26
N LYS A 63 21.56 5.72 25.43
CA LYS A 63 22.36 5.59 26.66
C LYS A 63 22.67 4.14 27.01
N SER A 64 21.71 3.23 26.85
CA SER A 64 21.95 1.81 27.13
C SER A 64 22.74 1.13 26.00
N CYS A 65 22.61 1.57 24.75
CA CYS A 65 23.47 1.12 23.66
C CYS A 65 24.94 1.50 23.86
N GLU A 66 25.22 2.67 24.45
CA GLU A 66 26.59 3.12 24.77
C GLU A 66 27.26 2.30 25.89
N GLU A 67 26.58 1.35 26.52
CA GLU A 67 27.19 0.38 27.45
C GLU A 67 27.75 -0.86 26.73
N SER A 68 27.55 -0.98 25.41
CA SER A 68 27.89 -2.17 24.63
C SER A 68 28.82 -1.84 23.48
N ASP A 69 29.97 -2.50 23.40
CA ASP A 69 30.92 -2.27 22.30
C ASP A 69 30.32 -2.60 20.93
N ASN A 70 29.48 -3.64 20.87
CA ASN A 70 28.81 -4.03 19.63
C ASN A 70 27.82 -2.97 19.14
N ALA A 71 26.96 -2.45 20.03
CA ALA A 71 26.02 -1.39 19.67
C ALA A 71 26.74 -0.06 19.36
N LYS A 72 27.83 0.27 20.06
CA LYS A 72 28.70 1.41 19.69
C LYS A 72 29.26 1.25 18.28
N TRP A 73 29.74 0.06 17.94
CA TRP A 73 30.26 -0.24 16.62
C TRP A 73 29.17 -0.09 15.55
N GLU A 74 27.96 -0.60 15.81
CA GLU A 74 26.80 -0.42 14.92
C GLU A 74 26.43 1.05 14.73
N ILE A 75 26.42 1.86 15.81
CA ILE A 75 26.13 3.30 15.74
C ILE A 75 27.19 4.04 14.90
N ASN A 76 28.47 3.72 15.10
CA ASN A 76 29.54 4.35 14.33
C ASN A 76 29.44 3.99 12.84
N LYS A 77 29.17 2.73 12.52
CA LYS A 77 28.97 2.30 11.13
C LYS A 77 27.72 2.91 10.51
N ALA A 78 26.64 3.04 11.28
CA ALA A 78 25.43 3.72 10.83
C ALA A 78 25.70 5.18 10.44
N LYS A 79 26.49 5.92 11.22
CA LYS A 79 26.88 7.32 10.92
C LYS A 79 27.66 7.46 9.63
N GLU A 80 28.52 6.50 9.30
CA GLU A 80 29.29 6.49 8.05
C GLU A 80 28.40 6.35 6.80
N THR A 81 27.19 5.81 6.93
CA THR A 81 26.29 5.58 5.78
C THR A 81 25.50 6.80 5.33
N GLY A 82 25.49 7.88 6.11
CA GLY A 82 24.67 9.07 5.84
C GLY A 82 23.15 8.84 5.91
N LYS A 83 22.71 7.63 6.30
CA LYS A 83 21.29 7.31 6.48
C LYS A 83 20.73 8.03 7.70
N GLU A 84 19.43 8.31 7.65
CA GLU A 84 18.78 9.01 8.76
C GLU A 84 18.77 8.14 10.02
N LEU A 85 19.29 8.73 11.10
CA LEU A 85 19.39 8.14 12.43
C LEU A 85 18.27 8.70 13.31
N ILE A 86 17.44 7.80 13.82
CA ILE A 86 16.28 8.13 14.65
C ILE A 86 16.49 7.53 16.02
N GLU A 87 16.56 8.36 17.05
CA GLU A 87 16.70 7.89 18.43
C GLU A 87 15.33 7.73 19.05
N ILE A 88 15.04 6.58 19.67
CA ILE A 88 13.78 6.32 20.37
C ILE A 88 14.12 5.91 21.79
N SER A 89 13.54 6.57 22.79
CA SER A 89 13.73 6.21 24.19
C SER A 89 12.61 5.30 24.69
N SER A 90 12.78 4.60 25.81
CA SER A 90 11.70 3.85 26.46
C SER A 90 10.68 4.76 27.15
N ASN A 91 11.08 5.96 27.60
CA ASN A 91 10.32 6.81 28.51
C ASN A 91 9.67 8.06 27.88
N ASP A 92 10.05 8.47 26.67
CA ASP A 92 9.49 9.70 26.09
C ASP A 92 8.18 9.49 25.31
N LYS A 93 7.32 10.51 25.41
CA LYS A 93 6.22 10.76 24.47
C LYS A 93 6.85 11.30 23.18
N ASP A 94 7.38 10.39 22.38
CA ASP A 94 8.12 10.64 21.13
C ASP A 94 7.25 11.22 19.99
N GLN A 95 6.58 12.35 20.22
CA GLN A 95 5.70 12.98 19.23
C GLN A 95 6.49 13.59 18.06
N ASP A 96 7.71 14.09 18.31
CA ASP A 96 8.58 14.68 17.29
C ASP A 96 9.26 13.62 16.39
N LEU A 97 9.77 12.54 17.00
CA LEU A 97 10.42 11.42 16.32
C LEU A 97 9.46 10.62 15.43
N THR A 98 8.19 10.52 15.85
CA THR A 98 7.14 9.87 15.07
C THR A 98 6.75 10.69 13.84
N GLY A 99 6.88 12.02 13.89
CA GLY A 99 6.75 12.91 12.73
C GLY A 99 7.84 12.69 11.69
N ARG A 100 9.10 12.55 12.13
CA ARG A 100 10.26 12.26 11.26
C ARG A 100 10.15 10.91 10.58
N LEU A 101 9.85 9.84 11.32
CA LEU A 101 9.67 8.50 10.75
C LEU A 101 8.57 8.47 9.67
N LYS A 102 7.46 9.21 9.89
CA LYS A 102 6.40 9.35 8.90
C LYS A 102 6.85 10.16 7.69
N SER A 103 7.66 11.19 7.89
CA SER A 103 8.24 12.01 6.80
C SER A 103 9.10 11.16 5.88
N ILE A 104 10.00 10.35 6.46
CA ILE A 104 10.89 9.44 5.72
C ILE A 104 10.10 8.36 5.00
N TYR A 105 9.18 7.71 5.71
CA TYR A 105 8.34 6.68 5.10
C TYR A 105 7.53 7.20 3.91
N GLY A 106 7.06 8.45 4.01
CA GLY A 106 6.31 9.12 2.96
C GLY A 106 7.18 9.80 1.90
N LEU A 107 8.52 9.75 2.02
CA LEU A 107 9.47 10.45 1.16
C LEU A 107 9.11 11.94 0.98
N LYS A 108 8.64 12.58 2.06
CA LYS A 108 8.04 13.91 1.97
C LYS A 108 9.06 14.97 1.54
N GLU A 109 10.30 14.89 2.02
CA GLU A 109 11.35 15.83 1.64
C GLU A 109 11.71 15.68 0.16
N GLU A 110 11.88 14.45 -0.34
CA GLU A 110 12.07 14.19 -1.77
C GLU A 110 10.90 14.72 -2.59
N PHE A 111 9.65 14.45 -2.15
CA PHE A 111 8.46 14.95 -2.81
C PHE A 111 8.43 16.49 -2.87
N ASP A 112 8.67 17.17 -1.75
CA ASP A 112 8.66 18.63 -1.69
C ASP A 112 9.84 19.23 -2.50
N SER A 113 10.97 18.53 -2.61
CA SER A 113 12.12 18.96 -3.43
C SER A 113 11.82 19.06 -4.93
N CYS A 114 10.84 18.29 -5.42
CA CYS A 114 10.40 18.33 -6.82
C CYS A 114 9.75 19.67 -7.24
N PHE A 115 9.39 20.54 -6.28
CA PHE A 115 8.67 21.79 -6.52
C PHE A 115 9.54 23.06 -6.38
N SER A 116 10.86 22.95 -6.56
CA SER A 116 11.82 24.06 -6.38
C SER A 116 11.77 25.16 -7.47
N SER A 117 12.36 26.32 -7.18
CA SER A 117 11.65 27.61 -7.03
C SER A 117 11.66 28.62 -8.19
N ASN A 118 11.49 28.23 -9.46
CA ASN A 118 11.37 29.28 -10.48
C ASN A 118 10.64 28.88 -11.77
N ASN A 119 9.41 28.39 -11.64
CA ASN A 119 8.56 28.18 -12.82
C ASN A 119 7.31 29.05 -12.70
N ASN A 120 7.20 30.06 -13.58
CA ASN A 120 5.97 30.86 -13.74
C ASN A 120 4.80 30.02 -14.31
N ASP A 121 5.03 28.73 -14.55
CA ASP A 121 4.12 27.81 -15.24
C ASP A 121 3.25 27.00 -14.27
N TYR A 122 3.15 27.39 -12.99
CA TYR A 122 2.35 26.66 -11.99
C TYR A 122 0.91 26.40 -12.46
N PHE A 123 0.30 27.38 -13.14
CA PHE A 123 -1.05 27.24 -13.67
C PHE A 123 -1.16 26.19 -14.78
N ASP A 124 -0.20 26.15 -15.70
CA ASP A 124 -0.17 25.18 -16.79
C ASP A 124 0.12 23.77 -16.27
N LEU A 125 1.06 23.62 -15.32
CA LEU A 125 1.32 22.35 -14.65
C LEU A 125 0.11 21.85 -13.87
N TYR A 126 -0.59 22.76 -13.18
CA TYR A 126 -1.83 22.45 -12.47
C TYR A 126 -2.91 21.95 -13.43
N LYS A 127 -3.14 22.66 -14.54
CA LYS A 127 -4.10 22.25 -15.59
C LYS A 127 -3.73 20.88 -16.17
N LEU A 128 -2.45 20.67 -16.51
CA LEU A 128 -1.96 19.40 -17.03
C LEU A 128 -2.18 18.25 -16.02
N MET A 129 -2.00 18.51 -14.73
CA MET A 129 -2.24 17.51 -13.69
C MET A 129 -3.73 17.19 -13.51
N ILE A 130 -4.62 18.17 -13.65
CA ILE A 130 -6.08 17.96 -13.66
C ILE A 130 -6.49 17.12 -14.87
N ASP A 131 -6.06 17.50 -16.08
CA ASP A 131 -6.36 16.78 -17.32
C ASP A 131 -5.84 15.33 -17.26
N SER A 132 -4.64 15.15 -16.69
CA SER A 132 -4.06 13.83 -16.46
C SER A 132 -4.84 13.00 -15.41
N SER A 133 -5.49 13.65 -14.45
CA SER A 133 -6.32 12.98 -13.46
C SER A 133 -7.69 12.60 -14.04
N GLU A 134 -8.31 13.48 -14.81
CA GLU A 134 -9.59 13.22 -15.49
C GLU A 134 -9.45 12.09 -16.51
N SER A 135 -8.40 12.10 -17.33
CA SER A 135 -8.11 11.00 -18.27
C SER A 135 -7.90 9.66 -17.56
N LEU A 136 -7.37 9.65 -16.33
CA LEU A 136 -7.25 8.45 -15.51
C LEU A 136 -8.63 7.92 -15.08
N ILE A 137 -9.53 8.81 -14.67
CA ILE A 137 -10.92 8.47 -14.30
C ILE A 137 -11.64 7.86 -15.51
N GLN A 138 -11.52 8.47 -16.69
CA GLN A 138 -12.12 7.94 -17.93
C GLN A 138 -11.57 6.56 -18.31
N ARG A 139 -10.25 6.36 -18.19
CA ARG A 139 -9.62 5.04 -18.41
C ARG A 139 -10.15 3.98 -17.43
N ARG A 140 -10.34 4.33 -16.17
CA ARG A 140 -10.94 3.44 -15.16
C ARG A 140 -12.36 3.02 -15.54
N GLN A 141 -13.19 3.96 -16.02
CA GLN A 141 -14.55 3.63 -16.49
C GLN A 141 -14.53 2.66 -17.69
N LYS A 142 -13.64 2.90 -18.67
CA LYS A 142 -13.45 1.98 -19.81
C LYS A 142 -12.99 0.59 -19.36
N THR A 143 -12.05 0.53 -18.41
CA THR A 143 -11.60 -0.74 -17.81
C THR A 143 -12.74 -1.47 -17.10
N ASN A 144 -13.56 -0.76 -16.32
CA ASN A 144 -14.71 -1.36 -15.65
C ASN A 144 -15.71 -1.96 -16.65
N ALA A 145 -16.06 -1.20 -17.71
CA ALA A 145 -16.94 -1.68 -18.76
C ALA A 145 -16.38 -2.90 -19.49
N PHE A 146 -15.06 -2.92 -19.76
CA PHE A 146 -14.37 -4.07 -20.34
C PHE A 146 -14.55 -5.34 -19.48
N PHE A 147 -14.29 -5.28 -18.17
CA PHE A 147 -14.43 -6.46 -17.30
C PHE A 147 -15.88 -6.94 -17.18
N ILE A 148 -16.85 -6.03 -17.06
CA ILE A 148 -18.27 -6.39 -17.07
C ILE A 148 -18.62 -7.15 -18.36
N THR A 149 -18.16 -6.65 -19.50
CA THR A 149 -18.43 -7.24 -20.82
C THR A 149 -17.78 -8.62 -20.94
N VAL A 150 -16.52 -8.77 -20.55
CA VAL A 150 -15.79 -10.04 -20.66
C VAL A 150 -16.37 -11.10 -19.73
N ILE A 151 -16.61 -10.76 -18.46
CA ILE A 151 -17.20 -11.69 -17.48
C ILE A 151 -18.64 -12.03 -17.86
N GLY A 152 -19.44 -11.04 -18.29
CA GLY A 152 -20.80 -11.25 -18.77
C GLY A 152 -20.86 -12.17 -19.99
N SER A 153 -19.97 -11.96 -20.97
CA SER A 153 -19.86 -12.82 -22.14
C SER A 153 -19.47 -14.25 -21.77
N LEU A 154 -18.53 -14.41 -20.83
CA LEU A 154 -18.11 -15.72 -20.33
C LEU A 154 -19.29 -16.46 -19.66
N LEU A 155 -20.06 -15.78 -18.80
CA LEU A 155 -21.25 -16.35 -18.18
C LEU A 155 -22.33 -16.71 -19.20
N ALA A 156 -22.52 -15.89 -20.24
CA ALA A 156 -23.47 -16.16 -21.32
C ALA A 156 -23.08 -17.42 -22.13
N ILE A 157 -21.79 -17.56 -22.47
CA ILE A 157 -21.27 -18.74 -23.16
C ILE A 157 -21.47 -19.99 -22.30
N VAL A 158 -21.13 -19.93 -21.01
CA VAL A 158 -21.35 -21.05 -20.08
C VAL A 158 -22.83 -21.41 -20.00
N GLY A 159 -23.73 -20.42 -19.85
CA GLY A 159 -25.17 -20.66 -19.83
C GLY A 159 -25.71 -21.29 -21.11
N LEU A 160 -25.18 -20.90 -22.27
CA LEU A 160 -25.52 -21.52 -23.55
C LEU A 160 -25.07 -22.98 -23.60
N LEU A 161 -23.83 -23.28 -23.20
CA LEU A 161 -23.27 -24.63 -23.20
C LEU A 161 -24.04 -25.58 -22.28
N VAL A 162 -24.49 -25.09 -21.12
CA VAL A 162 -25.39 -25.84 -20.22
C VAL A 162 -26.72 -26.10 -20.93
N LYS A 163 -27.33 -25.07 -21.52
CA LYS A 163 -28.64 -25.17 -22.18
C LYS A 163 -28.64 -26.14 -23.37
N THR A 164 -27.56 -26.18 -24.15
CA THR A 164 -27.46 -27.04 -25.34
C THR A 164 -27.07 -28.49 -25.01
N GLY A 165 -26.85 -28.83 -23.73
CA GLY A 165 -26.48 -30.19 -23.32
C GLY A 165 -25.06 -30.60 -23.71
N VAL A 166 -24.19 -29.64 -24.03
CA VAL A 166 -22.76 -29.91 -24.30
C VAL A 166 -22.04 -30.30 -22.99
N ILE A 167 -22.59 -29.89 -21.85
CA ILE A 167 -22.07 -30.19 -20.53
C ILE A 167 -22.78 -31.43 -19.98
N ASN A 168 -22.09 -32.57 -20.04
CA ASN A 168 -22.51 -33.87 -19.54
C ASN A 168 -21.48 -34.36 -18.50
N SER A 169 -21.72 -35.52 -17.89
CA SER A 169 -20.91 -36.12 -16.81
C SER A 169 -19.39 -36.17 -17.10
N GLY A 170 -18.97 -36.24 -18.38
CA GLY A 170 -17.57 -36.22 -18.80
C GLY A 170 -16.96 -34.85 -19.13
N SER A 171 -17.75 -33.77 -19.24
CA SER A 171 -17.29 -32.44 -19.70
C SER A 171 -17.36 -31.33 -18.65
N PHE A 172 -17.61 -31.67 -17.37
CA PHE A 172 -17.57 -30.72 -16.24
C PHE A 172 -16.22 -30.00 -16.06
N GLY A 173 -15.11 -30.59 -16.55
CA GLY A 173 -13.80 -29.93 -16.60
C GLY A 173 -13.83 -28.56 -17.31
N ILE A 174 -14.67 -28.41 -18.33
CA ILE A 174 -14.84 -27.15 -19.07
C ILE A 174 -15.47 -26.08 -18.16
N LEU A 175 -16.49 -26.44 -17.37
CA LEU A 175 -17.13 -25.53 -16.40
C LEU A 175 -16.14 -25.04 -15.34
N TYR A 176 -15.32 -25.95 -14.81
CA TYR A 176 -14.29 -25.60 -13.84
C TYR A 176 -13.24 -24.66 -14.45
N GLY A 177 -12.83 -24.92 -15.70
CA GLY A 177 -11.93 -24.04 -16.45
C GLY A 177 -12.50 -22.61 -16.58
N PHE A 178 -13.75 -22.49 -17.03
CA PHE A 178 -14.42 -21.19 -17.12
C PHE A 178 -14.56 -20.48 -15.76
N SER A 179 -14.85 -21.24 -14.70
CA SER A 179 -14.96 -20.71 -13.34
C SER A 179 -13.62 -20.13 -12.86
N VAL A 180 -12.53 -20.87 -13.04
CA VAL A 180 -11.17 -20.41 -12.69
C VAL A 180 -10.81 -19.14 -13.46
N VAL A 181 -11.03 -19.12 -14.77
CA VAL A 181 -10.76 -17.94 -15.62
C VAL A 181 -11.60 -16.74 -15.17
N GLY A 182 -12.88 -16.94 -14.89
CA GLY A 182 -13.78 -15.88 -14.38
C GLY A 182 -13.31 -15.30 -13.06
N LEU A 183 -12.86 -16.14 -12.11
CA LEU A 183 -12.32 -15.69 -10.82
C LEU A 183 -11.00 -14.94 -10.97
N LEU A 184 -10.12 -15.37 -11.88
CA LEU A 184 -8.90 -14.65 -12.23
C LEU A 184 -9.20 -13.26 -12.78
N PHE A 185 -10.19 -13.14 -13.67
CA PHE A 185 -10.65 -11.83 -14.16
C PHE A 185 -11.22 -10.95 -13.04
N CYS A 186 -12.02 -11.51 -12.13
CA CYS A 186 -12.54 -10.77 -10.97
C CYS A 186 -11.40 -10.24 -10.07
N ASN A 187 -10.39 -11.07 -9.79
CA ASN A 187 -9.24 -10.66 -9.01
C ASN A 187 -8.41 -9.57 -9.72
N SER A 188 -8.14 -9.75 -11.02
CA SER A 188 -7.44 -8.77 -11.85
C SER A 188 -8.17 -7.43 -11.88
N TRP A 189 -9.49 -7.46 -12.06
CA TRP A 189 -10.33 -6.26 -12.05
C TRP A 189 -10.25 -5.52 -10.71
N ARG A 190 -10.37 -6.24 -9.59
CA ARG A 190 -10.27 -5.66 -8.25
C ARG A 190 -8.92 -5.00 -8.00
N ASN A 191 -7.83 -5.64 -8.42
CA ASN A 191 -6.47 -5.11 -8.31
C ASN A 191 -6.30 -3.84 -9.15
N LEU A 192 -6.86 -3.82 -10.36
CA LEU A 192 -6.73 -2.66 -11.24
C LEU A 192 -7.53 -1.45 -10.71
N ILE A 193 -8.73 -1.67 -10.16
CA ILE A 193 -9.49 -0.62 -9.44
C ILE A 193 -8.67 -0.05 -8.26
N ASP A 194 -8.01 -0.92 -7.49
CA ASP A 194 -7.16 -0.48 -6.37
C ASP A 194 -6.00 0.41 -6.84
N ASN A 195 -5.29 -0.03 -7.88
CA ASN A 195 -4.16 0.70 -8.44
C ASN A 195 -4.57 2.05 -9.01
N TYR A 196 -5.71 2.12 -9.72
CA TYR A 196 -6.27 3.40 -10.17
C TYR A 196 -6.58 4.33 -8.99
N GLY A 197 -7.15 3.81 -7.90
CA GLY A 197 -7.41 4.60 -6.70
C GLY A 197 -6.14 5.14 -6.03
N LYS A 198 -5.10 4.31 -5.92
CA LYS A 198 -3.79 4.69 -5.36
C LYS A 198 -3.10 5.77 -6.22
N LEU A 199 -3.08 5.58 -7.54
CA LEU A 199 -2.48 6.56 -8.46
C LEU A 199 -3.25 7.88 -8.47
N ASN A 200 -4.59 7.83 -8.44
CA ASN A 200 -5.41 9.04 -8.37
C ASN A 200 -5.15 9.82 -7.07
N LYS A 201 -5.00 9.12 -5.94
CA LYS A 201 -4.61 9.74 -4.68
C LYS A 201 -3.27 10.46 -4.79
N ALA A 202 -2.24 9.79 -5.34
CA ALA A 202 -0.92 10.39 -5.52
C ALA A 202 -0.94 11.62 -6.45
N LYS A 203 -1.71 11.56 -7.55
CA LYS A 203 -1.93 12.73 -8.43
C LYS A 203 -2.60 13.88 -7.70
N PHE A 204 -3.60 13.58 -6.88
CA PHE A 204 -4.29 14.58 -6.07
C PHE A 204 -3.34 15.23 -5.06
N ASP A 205 -2.44 14.47 -4.42
CA ASP A 205 -1.43 15.01 -3.52
C ASP A 205 -0.51 16.03 -4.24
N VAL A 206 -0.13 15.76 -5.51
CA VAL A 206 0.60 16.72 -6.37
C VAL A 206 -0.25 17.97 -6.68
N ILE A 207 -1.51 17.80 -7.06
CA ILE A 207 -2.44 18.91 -7.33
C ILE A 207 -2.56 19.82 -6.09
N LEU A 208 -2.82 19.24 -4.92
CA LEU A 208 -2.93 19.99 -3.66
C LEU A 208 -1.63 20.70 -3.29
N ARG A 209 -0.47 20.12 -3.64
CA ARG A 209 0.81 20.79 -3.43
C ARG A 209 0.98 22.00 -4.35
N LEU A 210 0.62 21.88 -5.63
CA LEU A 210 0.62 23.01 -6.58
C LEU A 210 -0.36 24.11 -6.15
N GLU A 211 -1.51 23.74 -5.56
CA GLU A 211 -2.51 24.72 -5.10
C GLU A 211 -1.97 25.71 -4.06
N LYS A 212 -0.91 25.35 -3.33
CA LYS A 212 -0.31 26.24 -2.33
C LYS A 212 0.27 27.53 -2.92
N GLU A 213 0.55 27.54 -4.22
CA GLU A 213 1.07 28.73 -4.91
C GLU A 213 -0.05 29.66 -5.40
N PHE A 214 -1.32 29.24 -5.35
CA PHE A 214 -2.47 30.06 -5.77
C PHE A 214 -3.19 30.72 -4.59
N GLY A 215 -3.86 31.84 -4.87
CA GLY A 215 -4.67 32.56 -3.87
C GLY A 215 -5.94 31.80 -3.41
N ALA A 216 -6.40 30.83 -4.20
CA ALA A 216 -7.53 29.95 -3.84
C ALA A 216 -7.17 28.49 -4.10
N GLN A 217 -7.46 27.63 -3.13
CA GLN A 217 -7.14 26.19 -3.14
C GLN A 217 -8.42 25.38 -3.28
N ILE A 218 -8.97 25.32 -4.50
CA ILE A 218 -10.32 24.82 -4.76
C ILE A 218 -10.46 23.31 -4.49
N TYR A 219 -9.48 22.49 -4.86
CA TYR A 219 -9.50 21.05 -4.58
C TYR A 219 -9.19 20.75 -3.12
N SER A 220 -8.35 21.57 -2.49
CA SER A 220 -8.16 21.52 -1.03
C SER A 220 -9.46 21.78 -0.30
N ALA A 221 -10.23 22.81 -0.72
CA ALA A 221 -11.54 23.12 -0.18
C ALA A 221 -12.54 21.99 -0.41
N GLU A 222 -12.58 21.40 -1.61
CA GLU A 222 -13.41 20.23 -1.92
C GLU A 222 -13.08 19.04 -0.99
N TRP A 223 -11.80 18.73 -0.82
CA TRP A 223 -11.35 17.65 0.05
C TRP A 223 -11.73 17.88 1.51
N ILE A 224 -11.64 19.13 1.98
CA ILE A 224 -12.11 19.53 3.32
C ILE A 224 -13.63 19.37 3.44
N ALA A 225 -14.40 19.79 2.44
CA ALA A 225 -15.86 19.71 2.42
C ALA A 225 -16.34 18.25 2.50
N LEU A 226 -15.66 17.35 1.77
CA LEU A 226 -15.86 15.89 1.83
C LEU A 226 -15.41 15.27 3.17
N GLY A 227 -14.78 16.05 4.05
CA GLY A 227 -14.37 15.63 5.38
C GLY A 227 -13.04 14.88 5.42
N LYS A 228 -12.17 15.11 4.42
CA LYS A 228 -10.81 14.54 4.33
C LYS A 228 -10.74 13.02 4.43
N GLY A 229 -11.82 12.31 4.09
CA GLY A 229 -11.95 10.86 4.27
C GLY A 229 -12.12 10.39 5.73
N MET A 230 -12.15 11.30 6.71
CA MET A 230 -12.34 10.99 8.14
C MET A 230 -13.81 10.76 8.51
N ARG A 231 -14.73 11.15 7.62
CA ARG A 231 -16.17 11.13 7.85
C ARG A 231 -16.85 10.22 6.81
N PRO A 232 -16.95 8.90 7.06
CA PRO A 232 -17.51 7.95 6.08
C PRO A 232 -18.98 8.24 5.75
N LYS A 233 -19.71 8.88 6.67
CA LYS A 233 -21.08 9.37 6.41
C LYS A 233 -21.15 10.53 5.41
N LYS A 234 -20.08 11.32 5.29
CA LYS A 234 -19.99 12.42 4.31
C LYS A 234 -19.49 11.94 2.95
N TYR A 235 -18.44 11.13 2.95
CA TYR A 235 -17.83 10.65 1.73
C TYR A 235 -17.26 9.25 1.92
N LYS A 236 -17.58 8.37 0.97
CA LYS A 236 -16.98 7.05 0.81
C LYS A 236 -16.30 7.03 -0.55
N SER A 237 -15.02 6.66 -0.57
CA SER A 237 -14.27 6.61 -1.83
C SER A 237 -14.96 5.72 -2.85
N PHE A 238 -15.09 6.22 -4.09
CA PHE A 238 -15.60 5.45 -5.22
C PHE A 238 -14.85 4.13 -5.40
N THR A 239 -13.53 4.12 -5.14
CA THR A 239 -12.69 2.91 -5.16
C THR A 239 -13.17 1.85 -4.18
N SER A 240 -13.61 2.23 -2.99
CA SER A 240 -14.13 1.28 -2.01
C SER A 240 -15.44 0.66 -2.45
N THR A 241 -16.30 1.42 -3.11
CA THR A 241 -17.61 0.94 -3.59
C THR A 241 -17.45 0.07 -4.84
N GLU A 242 -16.66 0.51 -5.82
CA GLU A 242 -16.48 -0.22 -7.08
C GLU A 242 -15.77 -1.57 -6.89
N LYS A 243 -14.90 -1.70 -5.88
CA LYS A 243 -14.27 -2.99 -5.52
C LYS A 243 -15.28 -4.07 -5.11
N ASN A 244 -16.51 -3.71 -4.75
CA ASN A 244 -17.54 -4.68 -4.41
C ASN A 244 -18.09 -5.38 -5.65
N VAL A 245 -18.08 -4.72 -6.82
CA VAL A 245 -18.61 -5.29 -8.06
C VAL A 245 -17.88 -6.57 -8.49
N PRO A 246 -16.54 -6.60 -8.64
CA PRO A 246 -15.82 -7.85 -8.93
C PRO A 246 -15.99 -8.90 -7.84
N LEU A 247 -16.18 -8.48 -6.58
CA LEU A 247 -16.46 -9.41 -5.48
C LEU A 247 -17.81 -10.11 -5.67
N TYR A 248 -18.86 -9.38 -6.06
CA TYR A 248 -20.18 -9.97 -6.31
C TYR A 248 -20.17 -10.90 -7.53
N PHE A 249 -19.47 -10.55 -8.61
CA PHE A 249 -19.27 -11.47 -9.74
C PHE A 249 -18.49 -12.73 -9.32
N GLY A 250 -17.45 -12.59 -8.51
CA GLY A 250 -16.69 -13.72 -7.98
C GLY A 250 -17.56 -14.65 -7.12
N LEU A 251 -18.38 -14.08 -6.23
CA LEU A 251 -19.34 -14.85 -5.43
C LEU A 251 -20.38 -15.56 -6.30
N LEU A 252 -20.90 -14.89 -7.33
CA LEU A 252 -21.85 -15.50 -8.27
C LEU A 252 -21.22 -16.71 -8.97
N ILE A 253 -20.00 -16.56 -9.50
CA ILE A 253 -19.28 -17.66 -10.14
C ILE A 253 -19.10 -18.82 -9.16
N LEU A 254 -18.66 -18.56 -7.92
CA LEU A 254 -18.49 -19.60 -6.90
C LEU A 254 -19.80 -20.34 -6.59
N VAL A 255 -20.90 -19.62 -6.43
CA VAL A 255 -22.22 -20.23 -6.19
C VAL A 255 -22.64 -21.10 -7.36
N LEU A 256 -22.48 -20.64 -8.60
CA LEU A 256 -22.79 -21.42 -9.80
C LEU A 256 -21.90 -22.68 -9.90
N THR A 257 -20.62 -22.57 -9.59
CA THR A 257 -19.72 -23.73 -9.54
C THR A 257 -20.15 -24.73 -8.48
N LEU A 258 -20.54 -24.28 -7.28
CA LEU A 258 -21.04 -25.17 -6.23
C LEU A 258 -22.32 -25.91 -6.63
N ILE A 259 -23.26 -25.20 -7.28
CA ILE A 259 -24.48 -25.83 -7.82
C ILE A 259 -24.12 -26.90 -8.84
N ALA A 260 -23.17 -26.61 -9.75
CA ALA A 260 -22.72 -27.57 -10.74
C ALA A 260 -22.05 -28.80 -10.12
N VAL A 261 -21.26 -28.64 -9.05
CA VAL A 261 -20.64 -29.74 -8.29
C VAL A 261 -21.71 -30.63 -7.65
N VAL A 262 -22.72 -30.03 -7.00
CA VAL A 262 -23.82 -30.79 -6.39
C VAL A 262 -24.59 -31.56 -7.48
N TRP A 263 -24.88 -30.93 -8.61
CA TRP A 263 -25.55 -31.59 -9.72
C TRP A 263 -24.72 -32.74 -10.31
N GLN A 264 -23.40 -32.62 -10.37
CA GLN A 264 -22.50 -33.69 -10.83
C GLN A 264 -22.50 -34.92 -9.90
N ILE A 265 -22.65 -34.72 -8.59
CA ILE A 265 -22.58 -35.80 -7.59
C ILE A 265 -23.95 -36.49 -7.42
N TRP A 266 -25.04 -35.75 -7.50
CA TRP A 266 -26.39 -36.21 -7.15
C TRP A 266 -27.36 -36.35 -8.34
N GLY A 267 -27.01 -35.81 -9.51
CA GLY A 267 -27.80 -35.89 -10.74
C GLY A 267 -27.26 -36.95 -11.69
#